data_AF-A0A3S1N9G8-F1
#
_entry.id   AF-A0A3S1N9G8-F1
#
_cell.length_a   1.000
_cell.length_b   1.000
_cell.length_c   1.000
_cell.angle_alpha   90.00
_cell.angle_beta   90.00
_cell.angle_gamma   90.00
#
_symmetry.space_group_name_H-M   'P 1'
#
loop_
_entity.id
_entity.type
_entity.pdbx_description
1 polymer ?
#
loop_
_entity_poly.entity_id
_entity_poly.type
_entity_poly.pdbx_seq_one_letter_code
_entity_poly.pdbx_strand_id
1 'polypeptide(L)'
;MRDTVYRSVNIRDDLGHPERLAHYHPTSRSAPIIGAVLKSAATMVIASYGSGKSLAAGIGALAAANSPDNREFLQSVASRIASVDPALGEFIAERSMSSQRGKAVALSGYVRDLAASMSAALGLGPCETVRKAVNAIRRMPDTDRVAIVWDEFGRHLEGLVMDGRARDLDALQELSELVVRPSGPSISLTLLLHQNVLAYAQNLNQTSRSEWRKIEGRFDQMRFVEDSQELYGLISGIVSSRRPGSGAHSDALL
;
A
#
# COMPACT_ATOMS: atom_id res chain seq x y z
N MET A 1 28.17 10.69 -11.03
CA MET A 1 27.64 9.86 -9.94
C MET A 1 26.59 10.70 -9.23
N ARG A 2 25.29 10.47 -9.49
CA ARG A 2 24.23 11.29 -8.86
C ARG A 2 23.94 10.69 -7.49
N ASP A 3 24.08 11.49 -6.45
CA ASP A 3 23.67 11.15 -5.09
C ASP A 3 22.19 10.79 -5.07
N THR A 4 21.88 9.50 -4.89
CA THR A 4 20.51 9.02 -4.68
C THR A 4 20.12 9.35 -3.25
N VAL A 5 19.70 10.60 -3.02
CA VAL A 5 19.05 10.99 -1.76
C VAL A 5 17.77 10.17 -1.63
N TYR A 6 17.69 9.29 -0.63
CA TYR A 6 16.48 8.53 -0.30
C TYR A 6 15.37 9.51 0.07
N ARG A 7 14.47 9.78 -0.87
CA ARG A 7 13.32 10.66 -0.67
C ARG A 7 12.23 9.88 0.05
N SER A 8 11.50 10.53 0.95
CA SER A 8 10.26 9.98 1.50
C SER A 8 9.29 9.65 0.36
N VAL A 9 8.82 8.41 0.31
CA VAL A 9 7.86 7.96 -0.70
C VAL A 9 6.47 8.43 -0.30
N ASN A 10 5.79 9.14 -1.19
CA ASN A 10 4.37 9.49 -1.06
C ASN A 10 3.61 8.76 -2.16
N ILE A 11 2.83 7.73 -1.80
CA ILE A 11 2.11 6.89 -2.76
C ILE A 11 1.27 7.75 -3.72
N ARG A 12 0.60 8.78 -3.20
CA ARG A 12 -0.26 9.66 -4.02
C ARG A 12 0.53 10.38 -5.10
N ASP A 13 1.73 10.87 -4.77
CA ASP A 13 2.55 11.67 -5.68
C ASP A 13 3.47 10.80 -6.56
N ASP A 14 3.73 9.55 -6.15
CA ASP A 14 4.73 8.69 -6.78
C ASP A 14 4.12 7.59 -7.68
N LEU A 15 2.81 7.33 -7.61
CA LEU A 15 2.16 6.36 -8.52
C LEU A 15 2.26 6.76 -10.00
N GLY A 16 2.40 8.05 -10.31
CA GLY A 16 2.65 8.55 -11.67
C GLY A 16 4.13 8.48 -12.09
N HIS A 17 5.03 8.07 -11.18
CA HIS A 17 6.49 8.15 -11.33
C HIS A 17 7.16 6.85 -10.86
N PRO A 18 7.01 5.72 -11.59
CA PRO A 18 7.53 4.41 -11.20
C PRO A 18 9.04 4.40 -10.90
N GLU A 19 9.82 5.26 -11.55
CA GLU A 19 11.25 5.44 -11.30
C GLU A 19 11.55 5.78 -9.85
N ARG A 20 10.63 6.44 -9.14
CA ARG A 20 10.78 6.79 -7.72
C ARG A 20 10.64 5.59 -6.81
N LEU A 21 10.02 4.51 -7.28
CA LEU A 21 9.84 3.26 -6.54
C LEU A 21 10.90 2.19 -6.89
N ALA A 22 11.80 2.48 -7.85
CA ALA A 22 12.78 1.52 -8.37
C ALA A 22 13.76 0.98 -7.32
N HIS A 23 14.01 1.76 -6.26
CA HIS A 23 14.89 1.40 -5.15
C HIS A 23 14.24 0.43 -4.14
N TYR A 24 13.04 -0.07 -4.42
CA TYR A 24 12.42 -1.10 -3.58
C TYR A 24 13.22 -2.39 -3.59
N HIS A 25 13.54 -2.86 -2.39
CA HIS A 25 14.12 -4.18 -2.17
C HIS A 25 13.09 -5.02 -1.41
N PRO A 26 12.43 -5.99 -2.06
CA PRO A 26 11.44 -6.81 -1.40
C PRO A 26 12.08 -7.65 -0.29
N THR A 27 11.40 -7.70 0.85
CA THR A 27 11.72 -8.64 1.91
C THR A 27 10.52 -9.55 2.17
N SER A 28 10.74 -10.65 2.89
CA SER A 28 9.65 -11.54 3.32
C SER A 28 8.60 -10.82 4.18
N ARG A 29 8.93 -9.66 4.76
CA ARG A 29 7.99 -8.81 5.49
C ARG A 29 7.28 -7.79 4.61
N SER A 30 7.95 -7.19 3.64
CA SER A 30 7.30 -6.17 2.80
C SER A 30 6.43 -6.79 1.70
N ALA A 31 6.75 -7.99 1.20
CA ALA A 31 6.00 -8.67 0.14
C ALA A 31 4.52 -8.94 0.48
N PRO A 32 4.16 -9.40 1.69
CA PRO A 32 2.76 -9.56 2.09
C PRO A 32 1.90 -8.28 1.95
N ILE A 33 2.49 -7.09 2.08
CA ILE A 33 1.79 -5.82 1.90
C ILE A 33 1.37 -5.63 0.44
N ILE A 34 2.22 -6.00 -0.52
CA ILE A 34 1.88 -6.00 -1.94
C ILE A 34 0.72 -6.97 -2.20
N GLY A 35 0.77 -8.17 -1.61
CA GLY A 35 -0.31 -9.15 -1.66
C GLY A 35 -1.63 -8.60 -1.10
N ALA A 36 -1.60 -7.87 0.02
CA ALA A 36 -2.77 -7.23 0.61
C ALA A 36 -3.45 -6.23 -0.34
N VAL A 37 -2.65 -5.44 -1.08
CA VAL A 37 -3.17 -4.50 -2.07
C VAL A 37 -3.76 -5.21 -3.29
N LEU A 38 -3.29 -6.40 -3.64
CA LEU A 38 -3.75 -7.15 -4.81
C LEU A 38 -4.92 -8.11 -4.51
N LYS A 39 -5.15 -8.46 -3.25
CA LYS A 39 -6.22 -9.34 -2.80
C LYS A 39 -7.51 -8.56 -2.56
N SER A 40 -8.65 -9.07 -3.02
CA SER A 40 -9.97 -8.48 -2.72
C SER A 40 -10.32 -8.67 -1.24
N ALA A 41 -9.78 -7.80 -0.38
CA ALA A 41 -9.93 -7.83 1.07
C ALA A 41 -9.86 -6.41 1.65
N ALA A 42 -10.31 -6.26 2.89
CA ALA A 42 -10.04 -5.08 3.71
C ALA A 42 -8.94 -5.42 4.71
N THR A 43 -7.78 -4.77 4.60
CA THR A 43 -6.58 -5.09 5.39
C THR A 43 -6.04 -3.86 6.10
N MET A 44 -5.70 -4.01 7.38
CA MET A 44 -4.93 -3.05 8.16
C MET A 44 -3.49 -3.54 8.28
N VAL A 45 -2.56 -2.78 7.72
CA VAL A 45 -1.12 -3.00 7.83
C VAL A 45 -0.59 -2.12 8.96
N ILE A 46 -0.11 -2.74 10.03
CA ILE A 46 0.42 -2.06 11.20
C ILE A 46 1.94 -2.31 11.23
N ALA A 47 2.70 -1.27 10.88
CA ALA A 47 4.16 -1.31 10.89
C ALA A 47 4.75 0.07 11.22
N SER A 48 5.89 0.07 11.91
CA SER A 48 6.64 1.25 12.32
C SER A 48 7.02 2.19 11.16
N TYR A 49 7.48 3.39 11.49
CA TYR A 49 7.99 4.32 10.49
C TYR A 49 9.24 3.74 9.82
N GLY A 50 9.40 3.96 8.50
CA GLY A 50 10.56 3.44 7.78
C GLY A 50 10.53 1.93 7.44
N SER A 51 9.47 1.20 7.84
CA SER A 51 9.28 -0.23 7.51
C SER A 51 9.05 -0.54 6.02
N GLY A 52 9.08 0.45 5.15
CA GLY A 52 8.84 0.28 3.71
C GLY A 52 7.39 0.01 3.32
N LYS A 53 6.42 0.07 4.26
CA LYS A 53 5.01 -0.22 3.99
C LYS A 53 4.39 0.61 2.85
N SER A 54 4.69 1.90 2.78
CA SER A 54 4.16 2.78 1.74
C SER A 54 4.73 2.45 0.36
N LEU A 55 6.02 2.11 0.30
CA LEU A 55 6.69 1.70 -0.93
C LEU A 55 6.15 0.36 -1.45
N ALA A 56 5.99 -0.63 -0.55
CA ALA A 56 5.39 -1.91 -0.88
C ALA A 56 3.93 -1.76 -1.35
N ALA A 57 3.12 -0.97 -0.64
CA ALA A 57 1.74 -0.71 -1.03
C ALA A 57 1.65 0.04 -2.37
N GLY A 58 2.58 0.95 -2.65
CA GLY A 58 2.71 1.63 -3.94
C GLY A 58 2.99 0.66 -5.09
N ILE A 59 3.85 -0.34 -4.89
CA ILE A 59 4.10 -1.39 -5.88
C ILE A 59 2.85 -2.24 -6.11
N GLY A 60 2.15 -2.63 -5.04
CA GLY A 60 0.88 -3.32 -5.16
C GLY A 60 -0.15 -2.51 -5.94
N ALA A 61 -0.21 -1.20 -5.73
CA ALA A 61 -1.09 -0.29 -6.45
C ALA A 61 -0.70 -0.16 -7.94
N LEU A 62 0.59 -0.10 -8.27
CA LEU A 62 1.06 -0.13 -9.67
C LEU A 62 0.72 -1.45 -10.35
N ALA A 63 0.95 -2.58 -9.68
CA ALA A 63 0.58 -3.90 -10.17
C ALA A 63 -0.94 -4.04 -10.34
N ALA A 64 -1.73 -3.43 -9.43
CA ALA A 64 -3.18 -3.42 -9.54
C ALA A 64 -3.65 -2.61 -10.75
N ALA A 65 -3.12 -1.39 -10.94
CA ALA A 65 -3.46 -0.53 -12.07
C ALA A 65 -3.03 -1.13 -13.41
N ASN A 66 -1.83 -1.74 -13.45
CA ASN A 66 -1.29 -2.44 -14.61
C ASN A 66 -1.25 -1.60 -15.90
N SER A 67 -0.80 -0.35 -15.80
CA SER A 67 -0.59 0.51 -16.98
C SER A 67 0.48 -0.12 -17.91
N PRO A 68 0.28 -0.12 -19.24
CA PRO A 68 1.29 -0.60 -20.19
C PRO A 68 2.66 0.04 -20.01
N ASP A 69 2.70 1.34 -19.65
CA ASP A 69 3.93 2.10 -19.44
C ASP A 69 4.78 1.56 -18.29
N ASN A 70 4.16 0.82 -17.36
CA ASN A 70 4.82 0.27 -16.18
C ASN A 70 5.29 -1.17 -16.38
N ARG A 71 5.11 -1.76 -17.57
CA ARG A 71 5.39 -3.19 -17.80
C ARG A 71 6.82 -3.59 -17.46
N GLU A 72 7.81 -2.89 -18.02
CA GLU A 72 9.23 -3.22 -17.79
C GLU A 72 9.61 -3.09 -16.31
N PHE A 73 9.10 -2.03 -15.67
CA PHE A 73 9.27 -1.82 -14.24
C PHE A 73 8.66 -2.96 -13.41
N LEU A 74 7.41 -3.33 -13.69
CA LEU A 74 6.70 -4.40 -12.98
C LEU A 74 7.36 -5.76 -13.19
N GLN A 75 7.89 -6.05 -14.38
CA GLN A 75 8.70 -7.26 -14.64
C GLN A 75 9.98 -7.30 -13.79
N SER A 76 10.70 -6.18 -13.73
CA SER A 76 11.91 -6.05 -12.90
C SER A 76 11.62 -6.16 -11.39
N VAL A 77 10.48 -5.64 -10.95
CA VAL A 77 10.05 -5.76 -9.54
C VAL A 77 9.55 -7.17 -9.24
N ALA A 78 8.80 -7.79 -10.16
CA ALA A 78 8.29 -9.14 -10.02
C ALA A 78 9.41 -10.18 -9.85
N SER A 79 10.49 -10.08 -10.64
CA SER A 79 11.64 -10.97 -10.51
C SER A 79 12.33 -10.86 -9.14
N ARG A 80 12.43 -9.64 -8.58
CA ARG A 80 12.93 -9.42 -7.22
C ARG A 80 11.97 -9.96 -6.17
N ILE A 81 10.65 -9.81 -6.35
CA ILE A 81 9.66 -10.35 -5.41
C ILE A 81 9.69 -11.87 -5.41
N ALA A 82 9.86 -12.50 -6.58
CA ALA A 82 9.90 -13.96 -6.71
C ALA A 82 11.02 -14.63 -5.87
N SER A 83 12.08 -13.89 -5.51
CA SER A 83 13.13 -14.45 -4.63
C SER A 83 12.71 -14.57 -3.16
N VAL A 84 11.64 -13.89 -2.73
CA VAL A 84 11.10 -13.95 -1.36
C VAL A 84 9.68 -14.51 -1.28
N ASP A 85 8.89 -14.33 -2.35
CA ASP A 85 7.53 -14.84 -2.52
C ASP A 85 7.32 -15.20 -4.00
N PRO A 86 7.62 -16.46 -4.41
CA PRO A 86 7.54 -16.90 -5.79
C PRO A 86 6.15 -16.73 -6.40
N ALA A 87 5.09 -17.05 -5.64
CA ALA A 87 3.72 -16.99 -6.13
C ALA A 87 3.27 -15.55 -6.39
N LEU A 88 3.63 -14.61 -5.50
CA LEU A 88 3.34 -13.20 -5.70
C LEU A 88 4.15 -12.61 -6.87
N GLY A 89 5.42 -12.99 -6.99
CA GLY A 89 6.27 -12.58 -8.10
C GLY A 89 5.70 -13.04 -9.46
N GLU A 90 5.35 -14.32 -9.57
CA GLU A 90 4.71 -14.90 -10.76
C GLU A 90 3.40 -14.18 -11.11
N PHE A 91 2.52 -13.97 -10.12
CA PHE A 91 1.27 -13.25 -10.32
C PHE A 91 1.48 -11.85 -10.91
N ILE A 92 2.44 -11.08 -10.39
CA ILE A 92 2.72 -9.72 -10.89
C ILE A 92 3.32 -9.77 -12.29
N ALA A 93 4.23 -10.72 -12.56
CA ALA A 93 4.84 -10.91 -13.86
C ALA A 93 3.77 -11.24 -14.93
N GLU A 94 2.93 -12.24 -14.69
CA GLU A 94 1.84 -12.62 -15.58
C GLU A 94 0.87 -11.47 -15.83
N ARG A 95 0.46 -10.79 -14.74
CA ARG A 95 -0.43 -9.64 -14.83
C ARG A 95 0.14 -8.54 -15.72
N SER A 96 1.42 -8.20 -15.55
CA SER A 96 2.09 -7.14 -16.35
C SER A 96 2.13 -7.42 -17.86
N MET A 97 2.05 -8.69 -18.25
CA MET A 97 1.99 -9.12 -19.65
C MET A 97 0.56 -9.25 -20.18
N SER A 98 -0.42 -9.37 -19.30
CA SER A 98 -1.84 -9.51 -19.68
C SER A 98 -2.44 -8.23 -20.26
N SER A 99 -3.62 -8.36 -20.87
CA SER A 99 -4.46 -7.23 -21.30
C SER A 99 -5.34 -6.66 -20.19
N GLN A 100 -5.39 -7.29 -19.00
CA GLN A 100 -6.23 -6.85 -17.88
C GLN A 100 -5.73 -5.51 -17.31
N ARG A 101 -6.65 -4.58 -17.04
CA ARG A 101 -6.34 -3.25 -16.52
C ARG A 101 -7.13 -2.99 -15.27
N GLY A 102 -6.50 -2.34 -14.30
CA GLY A 102 -7.15 -1.94 -13.06
C GLY A 102 -7.03 -0.44 -12.82
N LYS A 103 -7.42 -0.03 -11.62
CA LYS A 103 -7.21 1.33 -11.09
C LYS A 103 -6.62 1.26 -9.70
N ALA A 104 -5.98 2.35 -9.30
CA ALA A 104 -5.50 2.54 -7.94
C ALA A 104 -5.98 3.90 -7.41
N VAL A 105 -6.41 3.92 -6.15
CA VAL A 105 -6.77 5.11 -5.39
C VAL A 105 -5.79 5.21 -4.25
N ALA A 106 -4.99 6.28 -4.24
CA ALA A 106 -4.10 6.59 -3.14
C ALA A 106 -4.69 7.74 -2.30
N LEU A 107 -5.15 7.38 -1.11
CA LEU A 107 -5.53 8.31 -0.06
C LEU A 107 -4.33 8.49 0.88
N SER A 108 -4.22 9.66 1.50
CA SER A 108 -3.14 9.93 2.45
C SER A 108 -3.63 10.88 3.54
N GLY A 109 -3.28 10.56 4.78
CA GLY A 109 -3.55 11.40 5.95
C GLY A 109 -5.05 11.56 6.24
N TYR A 110 -5.43 12.76 6.73
CA TYR A 110 -6.81 13.07 7.08
C TYR A 110 -7.69 13.33 5.84
N VAL A 111 -8.66 12.45 5.59
CA VAL A 111 -9.68 12.60 4.55
C VAL A 111 -11.01 12.99 5.17
N ARG A 112 -11.54 14.16 4.80
CA ARG A 112 -12.80 14.67 5.33
C ARG A 112 -14.04 14.07 4.67
N ASP A 113 -13.96 13.83 3.36
CA ASP A 113 -15.02 13.22 2.55
C ASP A 113 -14.42 12.08 1.74
N LEU A 114 -14.66 10.86 2.21
CA LEU A 114 -14.13 9.64 1.62
C LEU A 114 -14.73 9.38 0.23
N ALA A 115 -16.03 9.64 0.06
CA ALA A 115 -16.72 9.38 -1.20
C ALA A 115 -16.23 10.33 -2.30
N ALA A 116 -16.15 11.64 -1.99
CA ALA A 116 -15.65 12.63 -2.93
C ALA A 116 -14.17 12.39 -3.28
N SER A 117 -13.35 12.00 -2.31
CA SER A 117 -11.92 11.74 -2.54
C SER A 117 -11.68 10.53 -3.45
N MET A 118 -12.41 9.43 -3.24
CA MET A 118 -12.34 8.26 -4.12
C MET A 118 -12.86 8.55 -5.53
N SER A 119 -13.99 9.25 -5.63
CA SER A 119 -14.57 9.61 -6.93
C SER A 119 -13.65 10.51 -7.73
N ALA A 120 -13.07 11.55 -7.10
CA ALA A 120 -12.11 12.43 -7.75
C ALA A 120 -10.87 11.66 -8.23
N ALA A 121 -10.31 10.78 -7.40
CA ALA A 121 -9.13 9.99 -7.76
C ALA A 121 -9.36 9.04 -8.95
N LEU A 122 -10.59 8.58 -9.15
CA LEU A 122 -10.96 7.67 -10.23
C LEU A 122 -11.55 8.38 -11.46
N GLY A 123 -11.67 9.71 -11.43
CA GLY A 123 -12.34 10.48 -12.49
C GLY A 123 -13.84 10.16 -12.61
N LEU A 124 -14.47 9.74 -11.51
CA LEU A 124 -15.90 9.50 -11.43
C LEU A 124 -16.63 10.82 -11.20
N GLY A 125 -17.91 10.87 -11.60
CA GLY A 125 -18.80 11.95 -11.21
C GLY A 125 -18.91 12.10 -9.68
N PRO A 126 -19.33 13.28 -9.18
CA PRO A 126 -19.41 13.53 -7.75
C PRO A 126 -20.29 12.49 -7.06
N CYS A 127 -19.76 11.84 -6.03
CA CYS A 127 -20.48 10.88 -5.21
C CYS A 127 -20.56 11.39 -3.77
N GLU A 128 -21.78 11.49 -3.25
CA GLU A 128 -22.05 11.99 -1.90
C GLU A 128 -21.90 10.91 -0.81
N THR A 129 -21.87 9.63 -1.20
CA THR A 129 -21.80 8.51 -0.26
C THR A 129 -20.81 7.45 -0.72
N VAL A 130 -20.21 6.74 0.25
CA VAL A 130 -19.30 5.62 0.00
C VAL A 130 -19.98 4.57 -0.89
N ARG A 131 -21.25 4.27 -0.62
CA ARG A 131 -22.05 3.33 -1.43
C ARG A 131 -22.21 3.77 -2.88
N LYS A 132 -22.49 5.05 -3.14
CA LYS A 132 -22.58 5.58 -4.51
C LYS A 132 -21.23 5.46 -5.22
N ALA A 133 -20.14 5.81 -4.54
CA ALA A 133 -18.78 5.69 -5.08
C ALA A 133 -18.42 4.23 -5.43
N VAL A 134 -18.65 3.28 -4.51
CA VAL A 134 -18.38 1.86 -4.78
C VAL A 134 -19.27 1.30 -5.90
N ASN A 135 -20.55 1.69 -5.97
CA ASN A 135 -21.41 1.28 -7.07
C ASN A 135 -20.97 1.85 -8.42
N ALA A 136 -20.38 3.05 -8.44
CA ALA A 136 -19.78 3.62 -9.64
C ALA A 136 -18.50 2.85 -10.04
N ILE A 137 -17.63 2.51 -9.07
CA ILE A 137 -16.45 1.66 -9.29
C ILE A 137 -16.84 0.33 -9.96
N ARG A 138 -17.91 -0.31 -9.46
CA ARG A 138 -18.37 -1.60 -9.99
C ARG A 138 -18.86 -1.57 -11.44
N ARG A 139 -19.16 -0.39 -11.96
CA ARG A 139 -19.66 -0.17 -13.33
C ARG A 139 -18.57 0.37 -14.26
N MET A 140 -17.33 0.53 -13.78
CA MET A 140 -16.25 1.00 -14.61
C MET A 140 -15.96 0.00 -15.74
N PRO A 141 -16.00 0.43 -17.02
CA PRO A 141 -15.62 -0.44 -18.13
C PRO A 141 -14.13 -0.77 -18.06
N ASP A 142 -13.76 -1.89 -18.67
CA ASP A 142 -12.36 -2.30 -18.88
C ASP A 142 -11.50 -2.31 -17.61
N THR A 143 -12.12 -2.55 -16.46
CA THR A 143 -11.48 -2.56 -15.14
C THR A 143 -11.69 -3.91 -14.48
N ASP A 144 -10.63 -4.70 -14.29
CA ASP A 144 -10.70 -5.99 -13.59
C ASP A 144 -10.57 -5.84 -12.06
N ARG A 145 -9.89 -4.78 -11.60
CA ARG A 145 -9.70 -4.49 -10.18
C ARG A 145 -9.48 -3.03 -9.85
N VAL A 146 -9.80 -2.66 -8.61
CA VAL A 146 -9.49 -1.36 -8.02
C VAL A 146 -8.79 -1.55 -6.68
N ALA A 147 -7.59 -1.00 -6.54
CA ALA A 147 -6.86 -0.99 -5.29
C ALA A 147 -7.03 0.35 -4.56
N ILE A 148 -7.58 0.33 -3.35
CA ILE A 148 -7.68 1.52 -2.50
C ILE A 148 -6.62 1.41 -1.40
N VAL A 149 -5.61 2.26 -1.47
CA VAL A 149 -4.54 2.34 -0.47
C VAL A 149 -4.67 3.64 0.29
N TRP A 150 -4.72 3.57 1.61
CA TRP A 150 -4.78 4.74 2.48
C TRP A 150 -3.53 4.82 3.35
N ASP A 151 -2.60 5.67 2.93
CA ASP A 151 -1.36 5.92 3.66
C ASP A 151 -1.58 6.89 4.83
N GLU A 152 -0.73 6.81 5.86
CA GLU A 152 -0.82 7.61 7.08
C GLU A 152 -2.23 7.60 7.72
N PHE A 153 -2.92 6.45 7.70
CA PHE A 153 -4.31 6.33 8.15
C PHE A 153 -4.49 6.75 9.64
N GLY A 154 -3.44 6.66 10.45
CA GLY A 154 -3.43 7.21 11.81
C GLY A 154 -3.81 8.70 11.89
N ARG A 155 -3.38 9.52 10.92
CA ARG A 155 -3.76 10.94 10.87
C ARG A 155 -5.24 11.14 10.59
N HIS A 156 -5.88 10.20 9.88
CA HIS A 156 -7.32 10.23 9.72
C HIS A 156 -8.03 10.03 11.06
N LEU A 157 -7.60 9.02 11.82
CA LEU A 157 -8.13 8.75 13.16
C LEU A 157 -7.93 9.95 14.09
N GLU A 158 -6.72 10.51 14.13
CA GLU A 158 -6.42 11.71 14.93
C GLU A 158 -7.32 12.89 14.54
N GLY A 159 -7.47 13.17 13.25
CA GLY A 159 -8.34 14.23 12.77
C GLY A 159 -9.82 14.01 13.13
N LEU A 160 -10.33 12.77 13.10
CA LEU A 160 -11.68 12.46 13.56
C LEU A 160 -11.87 12.74 15.05
N VAL A 161 -10.86 12.44 15.88
CA VAL A 161 -10.90 12.74 17.32
C VAL A 161 -10.88 14.25 17.55
N MET A 162 -9.96 14.96 16.88
CA MET A 162 -9.80 16.41 17.02
C MET A 162 -11.04 17.19 16.59
N ASP A 163 -11.70 16.76 15.51
CA ASP A 163 -12.93 17.41 15.01
C ASP A 163 -14.20 17.00 15.79
N GLY A 164 -14.10 16.10 16.79
CA GLY A 164 -15.27 15.57 17.50
C GLY A 164 -16.17 14.67 16.62
N ARG A 165 -15.61 14.09 15.56
CA ARG A 165 -16.29 13.33 14.51
C ARG A 165 -15.96 11.84 14.56
N ALA A 166 -15.77 11.29 15.76
CA ALA A 166 -15.41 9.88 15.93
C ALA A 166 -16.40 8.88 15.29
N ARG A 167 -17.67 9.27 15.10
CA ARG A 167 -18.70 8.47 14.43
C ARG A 167 -18.51 8.37 12.91
N ASP A 168 -17.76 9.29 12.31
CA ASP A 168 -17.58 9.28 10.85
C ASP A 168 -16.70 8.11 10.38
N LEU A 169 -16.09 7.38 11.31
CA LEU A 169 -15.45 6.09 11.04
C LEU A 169 -16.47 5.03 10.55
N ASP A 170 -17.77 5.26 10.72
CA ASP A 170 -18.83 4.42 10.13
C ASP A 170 -18.73 4.36 8.61
N ALA A 171 -18.25 5.43 7.95
CA ALA A 171 -18.02 5.45 6.51
C ALA A 171 -16.90 4.45 6.10
N LEU A 172 -15.89 4.28 6.95
CA LEU A 172 -14.84 3.27 6.74
C LEU A 172 -15.38 1.86 6.93
N GLN A 173 -16.23 1.65 7.94
CA GLN A 173 -16.91 0.36 8.11
C GLN A 173 -17.73 0.02 6.86
N GLU A 174 -18.56 0.95 6.37
CA GLU A 174 -19.36 0.74 5.16
C GLU A 174 -18.45 0.40 3.97
N LEU A 175 -17.33 1.11 3.80
CA LEU A 175 -16.37 0.80 2.74
C LEU A 175 -15.82 -0.62 2.88
N SER A 176 -15.34 -1.02 4.06
CA SER A 176 -14.77 -2.35 4.29
C SER A 176 -15.76 -3.49 3.99
N GLU A 177 -17.04 -3.28 4.29
CA GLU A 177 -18.08 -4.27 4.02
C GLU A 177 -18.46 -4.35 2.54
N LEU A 178 -18.35 -3.24 1.81
CA LEU A 178 -18.68 -3.18 0.40
C LEU A 178 -17.56 -3.75 -0.48
N VAL A 179 -16.29 -3.52 -0.15
CA VAL A 179 -15.15 -3.97 -0.98
C VAL A 179 -14.97 -5.49 -0.98
N VAL A 180 -15.37 -6.19 0.10
CA VAL A 180 -15.26 -7.66 0.20
C VAL A 180 -16.39 -8.41 -0.51
N ARG A 181 -17.42 -7.71 -1.01
CA ARG A 181 -18.54 -8.35 -1.72
C ARG A 181 -18.18 -8.58 -3.19
N PRO A 182 -18.28 -9.81 -3.69
CA PRO A 182 -17.96 -10.12 -5.08
C PRO A 182 -19.03 -9.51 -6.01
N SER A 183 -18.68 -8.45 -6.72
CA SER A 183 -19.54 -7.81 -7.73
C SER A 183 -18.71 -6.83 -8.56
N GLY A 184 -18.68 -7.04 -9.88
CA GLY A 184 -17.89 -6.21 -10.80
C GLY A 184 -16.37 -6.44 -10.62
N PRO A 185 -15.52 -5.42 -10.85
CA PRO A 185 -14.10 -5.48 -10.52
C PRO A 185 -13.86 -5.90 -9.08
N SER A 186 -12.77 -6.64 -8.86
CA SER A 186 -12.28 -6.93 -7.50
C SER A 186 -11.85 -5.63 -6.82
N ILE A 187 -12.21 -5.41 -5.56
CA ILE A 187 -11.84 -4.19 -4.84
C ILE A 187 -11.04 -4.58 -3.60
N SER A 188 -9.88 -3.96 -3.42
CA SER A 188 -9.08 -4.07 -2.20
C SER A 188 -9.07 -2.75 -1.44
N LEU A 189 -9.01 -2.85 -0.11
CA LEU A 189 -8.81 -1.72 0.79
C LEU A 189 -7.63 -2.03 1.71
N THR A 190 -6.56 -1.25 1.62
CA THR A 190 -5.38 -1.41 2.46
C THR A 190 -5.11 -0.12 3.24
N LEU A 191 -5.21 -0.19 4.56
CA LEU A 191 -4.94 0.92 5.47
C LEU A 191 -3.53 0.76 6.06
N LEU A 192 -2.71 1.80 5.97
CA LEU A 192 -1.35 1.79 6.50
C LEU A 192 -1.30 2.57 7.82
N LEU A 193 -0.99 1.88 8.91
CA LEU A 193 -0.90 2.44 10.26
C LEU A 193 0.50 2.23 10.88
N HIS A 194 0.83 3.07 11.85
CA HIS A 194 2.02 2.89 12.70
C HIS A 194 1.71 2.12 13.99
N GLN A 195 0.52 2.32 14.52
CA GLN A 195 0.03 1.69 15.74
C GLN A 195 -1.37 1.12 15.50
N ASN A 196 -1.89 0.34 16.44
CA ASN A 196 -3.27 -0.14 16.36
C ASN A 196 -4.27 1.02 16.41
N VAL A 197 -5.53 0.77 16.02
CA VAL A 197 -6.57 1.81 15.95
C VAL A 197 -6.81 2.43 17.35
N LEU A 198 -6.77 1.62 18.40
CA LEU A 198 -7.04 2.06 19.77
C LEU A 198 -5.96 2.97 20.37
N ALA A 199 -4.74 2.99 19.83
CA ALA A 199 -3.69 3.95 20.21
C ALA A 199 -4.11 5.40 19.91
N TYR A 200 -4.90 5.60 18.84
CA TYR A 200 -5.42 6.91 18.45
C TYR A 200 -6.72 7.29 19.17
N ALA A 201 -7.35 6.34 19.88
CA ALA A 201 -8.66 6.50 20.51
C ALA A 201 -8.58 6.89 22.00
N GLN A 202 -7.41 7.28 22.53
CA GLN A 202 -7.19 7.46 23.98
C GLN A 202 -8.14 8.49 24.60
N ASN A 203 -8.46 9.55 23.88
CA ASN A 203 -9.32 10.65 24.35
C ASN A 203 -10.82 10.43 24.06
N LEU A 204 -11.21 9.27 23.52
CA LEU A 204 -12.60 8.96 23.23
C LEU A 204 -13.31 8.33 24.43
N ASN A 205 -14.63 8.56 24.54
CA ASN A 205 -15.46 7.88 25.53
C ASN A 205 -15.54 6.35 25.26
N GLN A 206 -15.99 5.60 26.27
CA GLN A 206 -16.14 4.13 26.21
C GLN A 206 -16.97 3.65 25.00
N THR A 207 -18.04 4.37 24.65
CA THR A 207 -18.92 4.02 23.52
C THR A 207 -18.17 4.13 22.20
N SER A 208 -17.55 5.27 21.90
CA SER A 208 -16.78 5.47 20.67
C SER A 208 -15.57 4.54 20.57
N ARG A 209 -14.86 4.29 21.68
CA ARG A 209 -13.77 3.30 21.73
C ARG A 209 -14.25 1.88 21.40
N SER A 210 -15.44 1.52 21.87
CA SER A 210 -16.04 0.21 21.60
C SER A 210 -16.45 0.08 20.14
N GLU A 211 -17.02 1.13 19.54
CA GLU A 211 -17.32 1.15 18.10
C GLU A 211 -16.06 1.04 17.25
N TRP A 212 -15.01 1.81 17.56
CA TRP A 212 -13.74 1.72 16.84
C TRP A 212 -13.11 0.32 16.91
N ARG A 213 -13.21 -0.36 18.06
CA ARG A 213 -12.76 -1.75 18.21
C ARG A 213 -13.57 -2.71 17.32
N LYS A 214 -14.89 -2.53 17.22
CA LYS A 214 -15.73 -3.35 16.33
C LYS A 214 -15.34 -3.13 14.86
N ILE A 215 -15.07 -1.88 14.47
CA ILE A 215 -14.65 -1.53 13.11
C ILE A 215 -13.27 -2.15 12.81
N GLU A 216 -12.30 -2.01 13.71
CA GLU A 216 -10.97 -2.65 13.60
C GLU A 216 -11.07 -4.17 13.43
N GLY A 217 -12.04 -4.81 14.09
CA GLY A 217 -12.30 -6.25 13.98
C GLY A 217 -12.81 -6.74 12.63
N ARG A 218 -13.16 -5.84 11.70
CA ARG A 218 -13.63 -6.17 10.34
C ARG A 218 -12.50 -6.26 9.31
N PHE A 219 -11.29 -5.90 9.72
CA PHE A 219 -10.12 -5.90 8.84
C PHE A 219 -9.23 -7.11 9.12
N ASP A 220 -8.66 -7.66 8.06
CA ASP A 220 -7.50 -8.56 8.17
C ASP A 220 -6.33 -7.73 8.72
N GLN A 221 -5.74 -8.15 9.85
CA GLN A 221 -4.67 -7.39 10.48
C GLN A 221 -3.30 -8.01 10.17
N MET A 222 -2.46 -7.24 9.49
CA MET A 222 -1.06 -7.59 9.25
C MET A 222 -0.18 -6.78 10.20
N ARG A 223 0.41 -7.45 11.19
CA ARG A 223 1.25 -6.82 12.22
C ARG A 223 2.70 -7.18 11.97
N PHE A 224 3.50 -6.16 11.70
CA PHE A 224 4.95 -6.31 11.58
C PHE A 224 5.58 -5.91 12.90
N VAL A 225 6.03 -6.91 13.67
CA VAL A 225 6.90 -6.68 14.82
C VAL A 225 8.29 -6.45 14.28
N GLU A 226 8.92 -5.33 14.64
CA GLU A 226 10.32 -5.09 14.31
C GLU A 226 11.17 -6.19 14.94
N ASP A 227 11.83 -6.98 14.10
CA ASP A 227 12.96 -7.81 14.53
C ASP A 227 14.24 -7.16 14.02
N SER A 228 15.11 -6.81 14.95
CA SER A 228 16.39 -6.15 14.74
C SER A 228 17.27 -6.84 13.69
N GLN A 229 17.13 -8.15 13.49
CA GLN A 229 18.00 -8.94 12.60
C GLN A 229 17.88 -8.58 11.12
N GLU A 230 16.69 -8.18 10.65
CA GLU A 230 16.46 -7.85 9.24
C GLU A 230 17.04 -6.47 8.89
N LEU A 231 17.02 -5.53 9.85
CA LEU A 231 17.68 -4.23 9.72
C LEU A 231 19.19 -4.42 9.48
N TYR A 232 19.82 -5.34 10.21
CA TYR A 232 21.23 -5.71 9.98
C TYR A 232 21.44 -6.37 8.62
N GLY A 233 20.49 -7.19 8.15
CA GLY A 233 20.53 -7.80 6.81
C GLY A 233 20.49 -6.75 5.69
N LEU A 234 19.59 -5.78 5.78
CA LEU A 234 19.48 -4.67 4.82
C LEU A 234 20.72 -3.77 4.83
N ILE A 235 21.22 -3.41 6.01
CA ILE A 235 22.46 -2.65 6.16
C ILE A 235 23.63 -3.43 5.57
N SER A 236 23.74 -4.73 5.85
CA SER A 236 24.78 -5.61 5.30
C SER A 236 24.74 -5.68 3.77
N GLY A 237 23.54 -5.78 3.18
CA GLY A 237 23.36 -5.77 1.73
C GLY A 237 23.77 -4.44 1.08
N ILE A 238 23.43 -3.31 1.70
CA ILE A 238 23.82 -1.97 1.23
C ILE A 238 25.33 -1.73 1.40
N VAL A 239 25.91 -2.16 2.51
CA VAL A 239 27.37 -2.06 2.75
C VAL A 239 28.15 -2.94 1.78
N SER A 240 27.64 -4.15 1.50
CA SER A 240 28.27 -5.08 0.56
C SER A 240 28.21 -4.59 -0.89
N SER A 241 27.11 -3.96 -1.30
CA SER A 241 26.95 -3.36 -2.63
C SER A 241 27.72 -2.04 -2.82
N ARG A 242 28.23 -1.44 -1.74
CA ARG A 242 29.08 -0.23 -1.77
C ARG A 242 30.57 -0.51 -1.61
N ARG A 243 31.00 -1.77 -1.45
CA ARG A 243 32.43 -2.09 -1.49
C ARG A 243 32.94 -1.90 -2.93
N PRO A 244 33.93 -1.00 -3.18
CA PRO A 244 34.65 -1.02 -4.44
C PRO A 244 35.29 -2.39 -4.58
N GLY A 245 35.13 -3.03 -5.74
CA GLY A 245 35.77 -4.31 -6.01
C GLY A 245 37.25 -4.23 -5.64
N SER A 246 37.71 -5.16 -4.81
CA SER A 246 39.13 -5.39 -4.61
C SER A 246 39.72 -5.76 -5.97
N GLY A 247 40.25 -4.74 -6.65
CA GLY A 247 41.01 -4.88 -7.88
C GLY A 247 42.13 -5.88 -7.64
N ALA A 248 42.31 -6.75 -8.64
CA ALA A 248 43.42 -7.66 -8.74
C ALA A 248 44.74 -6.92 -8.49
N HIS A 249 45.53 -7.39 -7.52
CA HIS A 249 46.98 -7.26 -7.59
C HIS A 249 47.53 -8.59 -8.09
N SER A 250 47.54 -8.72 -9.41
CA SER A 250 48.67 -9.37 -10.08
C SER A 250 49.77 -8.31 -10.10
N ASP A 251 50.87 -8.58 -9.41
CA ASP A 251 52.19 -8.13 -9.85
C ASP A 251 53.22 -9.14 -9.36
N ALA A 252 53.92 -9.69 -10.35
CA ALA A 252 55.10 -10.52 -10.19
C ALA A 252 56.31 -9.65 -9.79
N LEU A 253 57.24 -10.25 -9.04
CA LEU A 253 58.72 -10.16 -9.15
C LEU A 253 59.39 -10.38 -7.79
N LEU A 254 59.83 -11.62 -7.53
CA LEU A 254 61.24 -12.05 -7.42
C LEU A 254 61.30 -13.50 -6.94
#